data_AF-A0A3M1Y691-F1
#
_entry.id   AF-A0A3M1Y691-F1
#
_cell.length_a   1.000
_cell.length_b   1.000
_cell.length_c   1.000
_cell.angle_alpha   90.00
_cell.angle_beta   90.00
_cell.angle_gamma   90.00
#
_symmetry.space_group_name_H-M   'P 1'
#
loop_
_entity.id
_entity.type
_entity.pdbx_description
1 polymer ?
#
loop_
_entity_poly.entity_id
_entity_poly.type
_entity_poly.pdbx_seq_one_letter_code
_entity_poly.pdbx_strand_id
1 'polypeptide(L)'
;ATDVRFEGNNAKFFWWSWCDALYMAPPSFAKMSQLTGEPKYLEYADTQWWKTSDYLYSPEDSLYFRDDRYFERRTDNGKKIFWARGNGWVIAGLARMLTYMPADYGNRGKFEQQYREMAHKLLSIQDEDGLWRVSLLDPAYLDQGESSGSAFFTFALAWGLNHGLIDKTYRPQVERAWSALCAHVNDEGRLGYVQQVAGDPYPFFAHESHVYASGAFLLAGREMLRLGEE
;
A
#
# COMPACT_ATOMS: atom_id res chain seq x y z
N ALA A 1 26.89 5.58 0.19
CA ALA A 1 25.52 6.04 0.49
C ALA A 1 24.54 4.98 0.00
N THR A 2 23.35 4.87 0.60
CA THR A 2 22.28 3.99 0.08
C THR A 2 21.97 4.37 -1.38
N ASP A 3 22.04 3.43 -2.30
CA ASP A 3 21.62 3.62 -3.69
C ASP A 3 20.21 3.05 -3.89
N VAL A 4 19.23 3.92 -4.08
CA VAL A 4 17.82 3.56 -4.24
C VAL A 4 17.42 3.30 -5.69
N ARG A 5 18.35 3.42 -6.65
CA ARG A 5 18.12 3.01 -8.03
C ARG A 5 17.91 1.50 -8.11
N PHE A 6 16.99 1.06 -8.95
CA PHE A 6 16.78 -0.35 -9.26
C PHE A 6 17.58 -0.72 -10.51
N GLU A 7 17.48 0.10 -11.56
CA GLU A 7 18.26 -0.07 -12.78
C GLU A 7 19.74 0.28 -12.56
N GLY A 8 20.64 -0.55 -13.09
CA GLY A 8 22.09 -0.35 -12.95
C GLY A 8 22.68 -0.59 -11.55
N ASN A 9 21.86 -1.00 -10.57
CA ASN A 9 22.31 -1.26 -9.19
C ASN A 9 22.46 -2.77 -8.91
N ASN A 10 23.69 -3.21 -8.65
CA ASN A 10 23.99 -4.60 -8.29
C ASN A 10 23.49 -4.98 -6.88
N ALA A 11 23.29 -3.99 -6.02
CA ALA A 11 22.76 -4.16 -4.67
C ALA A 11 21.26 -3.84 -4.56
N LYS A 12 20.54 -3.75 -5.69
CA LYS A 12 19.12 -3.37 -5.75
C LYS A 12 18.20 -4.18 -4.85
N PHE A 13 18.56 -5.41 -4.48
CA PHE A 13 17.77 -6.27 -3.57
C PHE A 13 18.19 -6.18 -2.10
N PHE A 14 19.30 -5.50 -1.79
CA PHE A 14 19.76 -5.23 -0.42
C PHE A 14 19.34 -3.85 0.07
N TRP A 15 18.95 -2.96 -0.83
CA TRP A 15 18.43 -1.62 -0.53
C TRP A 15 16.93 -1.52 -0.78
N TRP A 16 16.30 -0.45 -0.32
CA TRP A 16 14.88 -0.18 -0.56
C TRP A 16 14.70 0.47 -1.94
N SER A 17 15.15 -0.23 -2.98
CA SER A 17 15.16 0.25 -4.36
C SER A 17 13.85 -0.01 -5.13
N TRP A 18 12.84 -0.54 -4.44
CA TRP A 18 11.50 -0.75 -4.99
C TRP A 18 10.47 -0.43 -3.90
N CYS A 19 9.29 0.06 -4.31
CA CYS A 19 8.31 0.62 -3.37
C CYS A 19 7.83 -0.39 -2.33
N ASP A 20 7.74 -1.68 -2.69
CA ASP A 20 7.25 -2.74 -1.81
C ASP A 20 8.12 -2.89 -0.56
N ALA A 21 9.41 -2.55 -0.65
CA ALA A 21 10.33 -2.59 0.49
C ALA A 21 9.85 -1.74 1.68
N LEU A 22 9.03 -0.72 1.41
CA LEU A 22 8.44 0.17 2.41
C LEU A 22 7.38 -0.52 3.29
N TYR A 23 6.84 -1.67 2.87
CA TYR A 23 6.06 -2.53 3.76
C TYR A 23 6.93 -3.49 4.57
N MET A 24 7.98 -4.03 3.92
CA MET A 24 8.72 -5.20 4.41
C MET A 24 9.60 -4.86 5.60
N ALA A 25 10.38 -3.78 5.50
CA ALA A 25 11.41 -3.46 6.48
C ALA A 25 11.01 -2.37 7.48
N PRO A 26 10.55 -1.16 7.07
CA PRO A 26 10.43 -0.02 7.97
C PRO A 26 9.56 -0.28 9.21
N PRO A 27 8.36 -0.89 9.11
CA PRO A 27 7.52 -1.12 10.28
C PRO A 27 8.19 -2.02 11.35
N SER A 28 9.08 -2.93 10.95
CA SER A 28 9.81 -3.79 11.87
C SER A 28 10.85 -3.00 12.68
N PHE A 29 11.51 -2.03 12.05
CA PHE A 29 12.42 -1.10 12.72
C PHE A 29 11.69 -0.16 13.68
N ALA A 30 10.54 0.40 13.26
CA ALA A 30 9.72 1.24 14.13
C ALA A 30 9.24 0.46 15.36
N LYS A 31 8.76 -0.78 15.16
CA LYS A 31 8.36 -1.67 16.27
C LYS A 31 9.54 -2.05 17.15
N MET A 32 10.72 -2.28 16.59
CA MET A 32 11.94 -2.55 17.39
C MET A 32 12.26 -1.37 18.29
N SER A 33 12.23 -0.15 17.76
CA SER A 33 12.45 1.08 18.55
C SER A 33 11.46 1.20 19.70
N GLN A 34 10.17 0.92 19.45
CA GLN A 34 9.13 0.92 20.48
C GLN A 34 9.40 -0.12 21.58
N LEU A 35 9.86 -1.33 21.21
CA LEU A 35 10.09 -2.43 22.15
C LEU A 35 11.36 -2.27 22.99
N THR A 36 12.44 -1.74 22.39
CA THR A 36 13.74 -1.63 23.06
C THR A 36 13.96 -0.26 23.70
N GLY A 37 13.20 0.76 23.30
CA GLY A 37 13.44 2.15 23.65
C GLY A 37 14.64 2.77 22.92
N GLU A 38 15.26 2.06 21.96
CA GLU A 38 16.40 2.58 21.22
C GLU A 38 15.95 3.34 19.96
N PRO A 39 16.17 4.68 19.87
CA PRO A 39 15.65 5.49 18.76
C PRO A 39 16.34 5.20 17.42
N LYS A 40 17.58 4.67 17.45
CA LYS A 40 18.40 4.37 16.27
C LYS A 40 17.69 3.52 15.21
N TYR A 41 16.78 2.63 15.63
CA TYR A 41 16.04 1.77 14.70
C TYR A 41 15.01 2.58 13.91
N LEU A 42 14.22 3.42 14.60
CA LEU A 42 13.25 4.30 13.95
C LEU A 42 13.94 5.38 13.10
N GLU A 43 15.04 5.96 13.58
CA GLU A 43 15.85 6.93 12.83
C GLU A 43 16.40 6.35 11.53
N TYR A 44 16.87 5.09 11.56
CA TYR A 44 17.27 4.38 10.36
C TYR A 44 16.10 4.21 9.40
N ALA A 45 14.93 3.77 9.91
CA ALA A 45 13.75 3.58 9.09
C ALA A 45 13.25 4.88 8.44
N ASP A 46 13.20 5.97 9.20
CA ASP A 46 12.88 7.31 8.72
C ASP A 46 13.82 7.72 7.57
N THR A 47 15.13 7.63 7.82
CA THR A 47 16.14 8.04 6.84
C THR A 47 16.02 7.25 5.53
N GLN A 48 15.84 5.94 5.62
CA GLN A 48 15.73 5.10 4.42
C GLN A 48 14.36 5.25 3.74
N TRP A 49 13.29 5.47 4.50
CA TRP A 49 11.95 5.71 3.95
C TRP A 49 11.95 6.94 3.05
N TRP A 50 12.51 8.04 3.54
CA TRP A 50 12.53 9.28 2.78
C TRP A 50 13.47 9.23 1.57
N LYS A 51 14.60 8.52 1.64
CA LYS A 51 15.43 8.28 0.45
C LYS A 51 14.67 7.56 -0.66
N THR A 52 13.88 6.54 -0.32
CA THR A 52 13.06 5.82 -1.30
C THR A 52 11.88 6.67 -1.76
N SER A 53 11.24 7.42 -0.86
CA SER A 53 10.13 8.32 -1.17
C SER A 53 10.56 9.42 -2.13
N ASP A 54 11.66 10.11 -1.83
CA ASP A 54 12.19 11.20 -2.65
C ASP A 54 12.55 10.73 -4.08
N TYR A 55 12.73 9.42 -4.28
CA TYR A 55 13.06 8.83 -5.57
C TYR A 55 11.85 8.23 -6.30
N LEU A 56 10.99 7.47 -5.61
CA LEU A 56 9.92 6.67 -6.24
C LEU A 56 8.52 7.26 -6.10
N TYR A 57 8.30 8.21 -5.18
CA TYR A 57 7.00 8.86 -5.02
C TYR A 57 6.80 9.90 -6.11
N SER A 58 5.62 9.88 -6.75
CA SER A 58 5.17 10.95 -7.63
C SER A 58 4.26 11.90 -6.83
N PRO A 59 4.73 13.12 -6.49
CA PRO A 59 3.89 14.08 -5.76
C PRO A 59 2.66 14.51 -6.56
N GLU A 60 2.80 14.63 -7.89
CA GLU A 60 1.71 15.01 -8.80
C GLU A 60 0.57 13.97 -8.78
N ASP A 61 0.92 12.69 -8.76
CA ASP A 61 -0.07 11.61 -8.80
C ASP A 61 -0.49 11.15 -7.41
N SER A 62 0.27 11.52 -6.37
CA SER A 62 0.16 10.99 -5.00
C SER A 62 0.24 9.46 -4.93
N LEU A 63 1.09 8.87 -5.79
CA LEU A 63 1.31 7.43 -5.94
C LEU A 63 2.78 7.09 -6.10
N TYR A 64 3.14 5.84 -5.88
CA TYR A 64 4.49 5.30 -6.00
C TYR A 64 4.68 4.51 -7.28
N PHE A 65 5.73 4.86 -8.03
CA PHE A 65 6.28 3.95 -9.02
C PHE A 65 6.88 2.72 -8.32
N ARG A 66 6.73 1.55 -8.92
CA ARG A 66 7.29 0.31 -8.35
C ARG A 66 8.81 0.41 -8.20
N ASP A 67 9.46 0.91 -9.24
CA ASP A 67 10.89 1.21 -9.31
C ASP A 67 11.16 2.18 -10.47
N ASP A 68 12.42 2.58 -10.67
CA ASP A 68 12.84 3.56 -11.68
C ASP A 68 12.60 3.15 -13.14
N ARG A 69 12.46 1.86 -13.44
CA ARG A 69 12.13 1.40 -14.80
C ARG A 69 10.74 1.87 -15.23
N TYR A 70 9.88 2.28 -14.30
CA TYR A 70 8.51 2.73 -14.57
C TYR A 70 8.36 4.24 -14.72
N PHE A 71 9.41 5.04 -14.52
CA PHE A 71 9.32 6.50 -14.63
C PHE A 71 8.86 6.95 -16.01
N GLU A 72 9.42 6.37 -17.07
CA GLU A 72 9.09 6.73 -18.45
C GLU A 72 8.14 5.74 -19.13
N ARG A 73 7.96 4.55 -18.57
CA ARG A 73 7.03 3.55 -19.13
C ARG A 73 5.58 4.02 -18.99
N ARG A 74 4.79 3.69 -20.00
CA ARG A 74 3.36 3.97 -20.05
C ARG A 74 2.60 2.70 -20.43
N THR A 75 1.34 2.64 -20.05
CA THR A 75 0.42 1.64 -20.60
C THR A 75 0.18 1.90 -22.09
N ASP A 76 -0.44 0.95 -22.79
CA ASP A 76 -0.81 1.12 -24.21
C ASP A 76 -1.75 2.32 -24.43
N ASN A 77 -2.50 2.73 -23.39
CA ASN A 77 -3.35 3.92 -23.38
C ASN A 77 -2.60 5.22 -22.99
N GLY A 78 -1.27 5.18 -22.91
CA GLY A 78 -0.41 6.34 -22.60
C GLY A 78 -0.44 6.79 -21.15
N LYS A 79 -0.95 5.98 -20.21
CA LYS A 79 -1.06 6.33 -18.78
C LYS A 79 0.21 5.96 -18.02
N LYS A 80 0.54 6.71 -16.96
CA LYS A 80 1.61 6.33 -16.02
C LYS A 80 1.26 4.99 -15.36
N ILE A 81 2.25 4.12 -15.18
CA ILE A 81 2.04 2.78 -14.61
C ILE A 81 2.23 2.84 -13.09
N PHE A 82 1.11 2.90 -12.38
CA PHE A 82 1.07 2.74 -10.92
C PHE A 82 0.39 1.42 -10.57
N TRP A 83 1.17 0.51 -10.01
CA TRP A 83 0.71 -0.82 -9.67
C TRP A 83 -0.06 -0.83 -8.35
N ALA A 84 -1.25 -1.43 -8.34
CA ALA A 84 -2.12 -1.46 -7.17
C ALA A 84 -1.45 -2.09 -5.95
N ARG A 85 -0.95 -3.32 -6.06
CA ARG A 85 -0.30 -3.99 -4.92
C ARG A 85 0.98 -3.28 -4.47
N GLY A 86 1.74 -2.67 -5.37
CA GLY A 86 2.91 -1.85 -5.03
C GLY A 86 2.53 -0.67 -4.13
N ASN A 87 1.51 0.09 -4.53
CA ASN A 87 0.98 1.17 -3.72
C ASN A 87 0.31 0.66 -2.43
N GLY A 88 -0.31 -0.52 -2.47
CA GLY A 88 -0.89 -1.21 -1.33
C GLY A 88 0.16 -1.50 -0.26
N TRP A 89 1.32 -2.02 -0.66
CA TRP A 89 2.46 -2.20 0.23
C TRP A 89 2.84 -0.89 0.93
N VAL A 90 2.99 0.19 0.17
CA VAL A 90 3.45 1.46 0.74
C VAL A 90 2.44 2.05 1.74
N ILE A 91 1.16 2.16 1.38
CA ILE A 91 0.17 2.78 2.28
C ILE A 91 -0.10 1.92 3.53
N ALA A 92 -0.08 0.58 3.38
CA ALA A 92 -0.12 -0.32 4.53
C ALA A 92 1.15 -0.20 5.39
N GLY A 93 2.31 0.04 4.76
CA GLY A 93 3.57 0.37 5.43
C GLY A 93 3.49 1.65 6.24
N LEU A 94 2.88 2.71 5.67
CA LEU A 94 2.63 3.98 6.36
C LEU A 94 1.74 3.80 7.59
N ALA A 95 0.60 3.13 7.45
CA ALA A 95 -0.31 2.84 8.57
C ALA A 95 0.43 2.11 9.70
N ARG A 96 1.26 1.10 9.35
CA ARG A 96 2.05 0.35 10.34
C ARG A 96 3.18 1.19 10.96
N MET A 97 3.87 2.03 10.18
CA MET A 97 4.88 2.96 10.69
C MET A 97 4.26 3.91 11.71
N LEU A 98 3.15 4.56 11.37
CA LEU A 98 2.45 5.52 12.22
C LEU A 98 1.86 4.89 13.49
N THR A 99 1.54 3.60 13.46
CA THR A 99 1.10 2.83 14.63
C THR A 99 2.20 2.67 15.68
N TYR A 100 3.46 2.48 15.26
CA TYR A 100 4.58 2.24 16.18
C TYR A 100 5.43 3.48 16.45
N MET A 101 5.27 4.52 15.64
CA MET A 101 5.96 5.80 15.80
C MET A 101 5.40 6.57 17.01
N PRO A 102 6.26 7.16 17.87
CA PRO A 102 5.81 8.06 18.93
C PRO A 102 4.97 9.23 18.39
N ALA A 103 4.01 9.71 19.17
CA ALA A 103 3.13 10.80 18.78
C ALA A 103 3.90 12.14 18.61
N ASP A 104 4.96 12.32 19.38
CA ASP A 104 5.84 13.49 19.41
C ASP A 104 7.11 13.33 18.54
N TYR A 105 7.19 12.27 17.74
CA TYR A 105 8.33 12.07 16.83
C TYR A 105 8.39 13.20 15.79
N GLY A 106 9.54 13.88 15.69
CA GLY A 106 9.66 15.13 14.91
C GLY A 106 9.23 15.03 13.45
N ASN A 107 9.47 13.88 12.79
CA ASN A 107 9.08 13.66 11.40
C ASN A 107 7.69 13.05 11.21
N ARG A 108 6.94 12.77 12.28
CA ARG A 108 5.62 12.13 12.21
C ARG A 108 4.67 12.85 11.25
N GLY A 109 4.63 14.19 11.31
CA GLY A 109 3.78 15.00 10.43
C GLY A 109 4.04 14.75 8.93
N LYS A 110 5.29 14.47 8.55
CA LYS A 110 5.66 14.17 7.15
C LYS A 110 5.09 12.82 6.70
N PHE A 111 5.12 11.80 7.58
CA PHE A 111 4.51 10.50 7.32
C PHE A 111 2.98 10.59 7.24
N GLU A 112 2.35 11.32 8.16
CA GLU A 112 0.90 11.51 8.13
C GLU A 112 0.46 12.26 6.86
N GLN A 113 1.23 13.25 6.41
CA GLN A 113 0.95 13.98 5.17
C GLN A 113 1.00 13.03 3.96
N GLN A 114 2.07 12.26 3.80
CA GLN A 114 2.19 11.30 2.69
C GLN A 114 1.08 10.23 2.74
N TYR A 115 0.71 9.79 3.94
CA TYR A 115 -0.42 8.88 4.13
C TYR A 115 -1.74 9.50 3.65
N ARG A 116 -2.04 10.74 4.04
CA ARG A 116 -3.28 11.43 3.62
C ARG A 116 -3.33 11.66 2.11
N GLU A 117 -2.21 12.05 1.50
CA GLU A 117 -2.10 12.23 0.05
C GLU A 117 -2.43 10.93 -0.70
N MET A 118 -1.78 9.83 -0.31
CA MET A 118 -2.06 8.52 -0.90
C MET A 118 -3.50 8.06 -0.63
N ALA A 119 -3.99 8.22 0.59
CA ALA A 119 -5.33 7.80 0.98
C ALA A 119 -6.40 8.51 0.15
N HIS A 120 -6.33 9.85 0.05
CA HIS A 120 -7.27 10.62 -0.76
C HIS A 120 -7.18 10.25 -2.24
N LYS A 121 -5.96 10.06 -2.76
CA LYS A 121 -5.79 9.61 -4.15
C LYS A 121 -6.47 8.27 -4.38
N LEU A 122 -6.22 7.27 -3.54
CA LEU A 122 -6.81 5.94 -3.66
C LEU A 122 -8.34 5.99 -3.57
N LEU A 123 -8.88 6.77 -2.63
CA LEU A 123 -10.33 6.97 -2.49
C LEU A 123 -10.96 7.61 -3.74
N SER A 124 -10.24 8.52 -4.41
CA SER A 124 -10.71 9.19 -5.65
C SER A 124 -10.67 8.32 -6.91
N ILE A 125 -9.93 7.21 -6.88
CA ILE A 125 -9.75 6.31 -8.04
C ILE A 125 -10.30 4.90 -7.76
N GLN A 126 -11.07 4.73 -6.68
CA GLN A 126 -11.79 3.49 -6.42
C GLN A 126 -12.92 3.35 -7.45
N ASP A 127 -13.02 2.18 -8.07
CA ASP A 127 -14.10 1.91 -9.01
C ASP A 127 -15.44 1.61 -8.30
N GLU A 128 -16.50 1.57 -9.10
CA GLU A 128 -17.88 1.40 -8.63
C GLU A 128 -18.12 0.07 -7.92
N ASP A 129 -17.40 -1.00 -8.32
CA ASP A 129 -17.46 -2.32 -7.68
C ASP A 129 -16.75 -2.37 -6.31
N GLY A 130 -16.12 -1.27 -5.90
CA GLY A 130 -15.42 -1.15 -4.61
C GLY A 130 -13.96 -1.60 -4.62
N LEU A 131 -13.48 -2.17 -5.72
CA LEU A 131 -12.11 -2.67 -5.84
C LEU A 131 -11.28 -1.74 -6.72
N TRP A 132 -9.96 -1.89 -6.62
CA TRP A 132 -9.00 -1.22 -7.48
C TRP A 132 -8.46 -2.21 -8.52
N ARG A 133 -8.30 -1.74 -9.75
CA ARG A 133 -7.68 -2.54 -10.83
C ARG A 133 -6.18 -2.61 -10.62
N VAL A 134 -5.55 -3.62 -11.21
CA VAL A 134 -4.10 -3.85 -11.12
C VAL A 134 -3.26 -2.64 -11.60
N SER A 135 -3.78 -1.87 -12.55
CA SER A 135 -3.23 -0.59 -13.01
C SER A 135 -4.11 0.57 -12.52
N LEU A 136 -3.62 1.36 -11.55
CA LEU A 136 -4.43 2.34 -10.83
C LEU A 136 -4.93 3.52 -11.68
N LEU A 137 -4.17 3.91 -12.71
CA LEU A 137 -4.54 5.03 -13.60
C LEU A 137 -5.00 4.57 -14.98
N ASP A 138 -5.16 3.27 -15.18
CA ASP A 138 -5.63 2.69 -16.44
C ASP A 138 -6.49 1.45 -16.15
N PRO A 139 -7.72 1.63 -15.61
CA PRO A 139 -8.60 0.52 -15.31
C PRO A 139 -8.97 -0.30 -16.57
N ALA A 140 -8.90 0.32 -17.76
CA ALA A 140 -9.14 -0.36 -19.04
C ALA A 140 -8.04 -1.37 -19.41
N TYR A 141 -6.86 -1.33 -18.78
CA TYR A 141 -5.81 -2.34 -18.96
C TYR A 141 -6.30 -3.75 -18.60
N LEU A 142 -7.06 -3.85 -17.52
CA LEU A 142 -7.73 -5.06 -17.07
C LEU A 142 -8.88 -4.64 -16.17
N ASP A 143 -10.09 -4.63 -16.72
CA ASP A 143 -11.30 -4.23 -15.99
C ASP A 143 -11.79 -5.38 -15.08
N GLN A 144 -10.97 -5.68 -14.07
CA GLN A 144 -11.22 -6.67 -13.05
C GLN A 144 -10.55 -6.19 -11.75
N GLY A 145 -11.35 -6.09 -10.69
CA GLY A 145 -10.85 -5.76 -9.36
C GLY A 145 -9.77 -6.75 -8.89
N GLU A 146 -8.64 -6.23 -8.40
CA GLU A 146 -7.52 -7.02 -7.90
C GLU A 146 -7.56 -7.03 -6.37
N SER A 147 -7.74 -8.23 -5.80
CA SER A 147 -8.04 -8.38 -4.37
C SER A 147 -6.88 -7.98 -3.46
N SER A 148 -5.62 -8.23 -3.84
CA SER A 148 -4.51 -8.04 -2.89
C SER A 148 -4.18 -6.57 -2.65
N GLY A 149 -4.08 -5.75 -3.70
CA GLY A 149 -3.96 -4.29 -3.59
C GLY A 149 -5.16 -3.70 -2.86
N SER A 150 -6.38 -4.11 -3.25
CA SER A 150 -7.63 -3.66 -2.62
C SER A 150 -7.69 -4.02 -1.13
N ALA A 151 -7.19 -5.18 -0.71
CA ALA A 151 -7.11 -5.55 0.70
C ALA A 151 -6.14 -4.67 1.49
N PHE A 152 -4.96 -4.33 0.94
CA PHE A 152 -4.05 -3.38 1.59
C PHE A 152 -4.62 -1.98 1.68
N PHE A 153 -5.31 -1.51 0.63
CA PHE A 153 -6.00 -0.23 0.65
C PHE A 153 -7.09 -0.22 1.70
N THR A 154 -7.95 -1.25 1.74
CA THR A 154 -9.01 -1.39 2.75
C THR A 154 -8.45 -1.36 4.16
N PHE A 155 -7.39 -2.13 4.43
CA PHE A 155 -6.68 -2.08 5.71
C PHE A 155 -6.22 -0.67 6.07
N ALA A 156 -5.47 -0.02 5.19
CA ALA A 156 -4.86 1.26 5.49
C ALA A 156 -5.90 2.38 5.63
N LEU A 157 -6.97 2.35 4.82
CA LEU A 157 -8.06 3.33 4.89
C LEU A 157 -8.92 3.13 6.15
N ALA A 158 -9.27 1.89 6.50
CA ALA A 158 -9.97 1.58 7.74
C ALA A 158 -9.14 2.00 8.97
N TRP A 159 -7.82 1.74 8.94
CA TRP A 159 -6.90 2.24 9.95
C TRP A 159 -6.95 3.77 10.06
N GLY A 160 -6.96 4.50 8.93
CA GLY A 160 -7.05 5.96 8.92
C GLY A 160 -8.32 6.51 9.54
N LEU A 161 -9.46 5.88 9.26
CA LEU A 161 -10.75 6.21 9.89
C LEU A 161 -10.67 6.01 11.41
N ASN A 162 -10.16 4.85 11.85
CA ASN A 162 -10.03 4.51 13.28
C ASN A 162 -9.08 5.44 14.05
N HIS A 163 -8.14 6.11 13.37
CA HIS A 163 -7.16 7.00 13.98
C HIS A 163 -7.42 8.49 13.69
N GLY A 164 -8.52 8.82 13.01
CA GLY A 164 -8.89 10.20 12.67
C GLY A 164 -7.95 10.87 11.66
N LEU A 165 -7.22 10.11 10.85
CA LEU A 165 -6.42 10.65 9.75
C LEU A 165 -7.22 10.82 8.45
N ILE A 166 -8.38 10.16 8.34
CA ILE A 166 -9.33 10.26 7.22
C ILE A 166 -10.69 10.66 7.78
N ASP A 167 -11.43 11.50 7.05
CA ASP A 167 -12.78 11.92 7.44
C ASP A 167 -13.76 10.73 7.45
N LYS A 168 -14.66 10.69 8.44
CA LYS A 168 -15.69 9.65 8.57
C LYS A 168 -16.64 9.58 7.37
N THR A 169 -16.76 10.64 6.57
CA THR A 169 -17.53 10.64 5.31
C THR A 169 -17.07 9.58 4.31
N TYR A 170 -15.81 9.12 4.41
CA TYR A 170 -15.25 8.08 3.54
C TYR A 170 -15.61 6.64 3.98
N ARG A 171 -16.24 6.46 5.15
CA ARG A 171 -16.60 5.13 5.67
C ARG A 171 -17.39 4.26 4.67
N PRO A 172 -18.42 4.75 3.96
CA PRO A 172 -19.15 3.92 3.00
C PRO A 172 -18.27 3.39 1.85
N GLN A 173 -17.24 4.14 1.43
CA GLN A 173 -16.32 3.69 0.38
C GLN A 173 -15.42 2.54 0.86
N VAL A 174 -14.97 2.59 2.12
CA VAL A 174 -14.18 1.54 2.74
C VAL A 174 -15.03 0.28 3.00
N GLU A 175 -16.27 0.44 3.45
CA GLU A 175 -17.22 -0.66 3.63
C GLU A 175 -17.57 -1.36 2.31
N ARG A 176 -17.66 -0.61 1.21
CA ARG A 176 -17.86 -1.17 -0.13
C ARG A 176 -16.67 -2.04 -0.56
N ALA A 177 -15.44 -1.58 -0.34
CA ALA A 177 -14.24 -2.38 -0.61
C ALA A 177 -14.21 -3.67 0.22
N TRP A 178 -14.52 -3.57 1.51
CA TRP A 178 -14.61 -4.73 2.40
C TRP A 178 -15.64 -5.75 1.92
N SER A 179 -16.84 -5.29 1.56
CA SER A 179 -17.91 -6.14 1.05
C SER A 179 -17.52 -6.88 -0.23
N ALA A 180 -16.85 -6.19 -1.16
CA ALA A 180 -16.35 -6.79 -2.40
C ALA A 180 -15.26 -7.85 -2.13
N LEU A 181 -14.33 -7.57 -1.20
CA LEU A 181 -13.30 -8.55 -0.81
C LEU A 181 -13.92 -9.79 -0.15
N CYS A 182 -14.92 -9.63 0.70
CA CYS A 182 -15.64 -10.76 1.29
C CYS A 182 -16.31 -11.62 0.23
N ALA A 183 -16.88 -11.01 -0.81
CA ALA A 183 -17.49 -11.74 -1.93
C ALA A 183 -16.46 -12.52 -2.78
N HIS A 184 -15.17 -12.17 -2.70
CA HIS A 184 -14.08 -12.88 -3.37
C HIS A 184 -13.51 -14.05 -2.55
N VAL A 185 -14.01 -14.30 -1.33
CA VAL A 185 -13.64 -15.49 -0.54
C VAL A 185 -14.47 -16.68 -1.01
N ASN A 186 -13.81 -17.73 -1.47
CA ASN A 186 -14.48 -18.94 -1.94
C ASN A 186 -14.90 -19.87 -0.78
N ASP A 187 -15.60 -20.97 -1.11
CA ASP A 187 -16.10 -21.96 -0.14
C ASP A 187 -15.00 -22.67 0.68
N GLU A 188 -13.75 -22.62 0.21
CA GLU A 188 -12.57 -23.14 0.93
C GLU A 188 -11.93 -22.09 1.86
N GLY A 189 -12.48 -20.88 1.93
CA GLY A 189 -11.94 -19.76 2.71
C GLY A 189 -10.75 -19.06 2.05
N ARG A 190 -10.49 -19.30 0.75
CA ARG A 190 -9.39 -18.64 0.02
C ARG A 190 -9.89 -17.37 -0.64
N LEU A 191 -9.12 -16.29 -0.48
CA LEU A 191 -9.34 -15.05 -1.21
C LEU A 191 -8.88 -15.21 -2.67
N GLY A 192 -9.83 -15.18 -3.61
CA GLY A 192 -9.57 -15.21 -5.05
C GLY A 192 -9.25 -13.84 -5.64
N TYR A 193 -9.14 -13.78 -6.98
CA TYR A 193 -8.81 -12.56 -7.74
C TYR A 193 -7.49 -11.92 -7.30
N VAL A 194 -6.49 -12.75 -6.99
CA VAL A 194 -5.16 -12.33 -6.55
C VAL A 194 -4.16 -12.51 -7.68
N GLN A 195 -3.64 -11.39 -8.18
CA GLN A 195 -2.51 -11.42 -9.11
C GLN A 195 -1.31 -12.10 -8.43
N GLN A 196 -0.63 -13.06 -9.05
CA GLN A 196 0.48 -13.81 -8.43
C GLN A 196 1.73 -12.93 -8.16
N VAL A 197 2.81 -13.50 -7.62
CA VAL A 197 4.06 -12.75 -7.35
C VAL A 197 4.54 -12.02 -8.61
N ALA A 198 4.81 -10.72 -8.49
CA ALA A 198 4.99 -9.81 -9.63
C ALA A 198 5.96 -8.67 -9.30
N GLY A 199 6.46 -8.00 -10.34
CA GLY A 199 7.13 -6.69 -10.23
C GLY A 199 6.36 -5.56 -10.92
N ASP A 200 5.13 -5.82 -11.36
CA ASP A 200 4.35 -5.01 -12.30
C ASP A 200 2.90 -5.50 -12.46
N PRO A 201 1.99 -4.68 -13.05
CA PRO A 201 0.64 -5.11 -13.42
C PRO A 201 0.66 -6.16 -14.54
N TYR A 202 -0.12 -7.23 -14.38
CA TYR A 202 -0.39 -8.23 -15.43
C TYR A 202 -1.73 -8.96 -15.19
N PRO A 203 -2.33 -9.59 -16.23
CA PRO A 203 -3.59 -10.31 -16.12
C PRO A 203 -3.58 -11.50 -15.17
N PHE A 204 -4.66 -11.68 -14.40
CA PHE A 204 -4.82 -12.73 -13.41
C PHE A 204 -6.24 -13.32 -13.47
N PHE A 205 -6.45 -14.48 -12.86
CA PHE A 205 -7.72 -15.22 -12.90
C PHE A 205 -8.44 -15.23 -11.55
N ALA A 206 -9.77 -15.37 -11.60
CA ALA A 206 -10.62 -15.37 -10.41
C ALA A 206 -10.23 -16.41 -9.34
N HIS A 207 -9.77 -17.59 -9.74
CA HIS A 207 -9.40 -18.68 -8.82
C HIS A 207 -8.01 -18.51 -8.21
N GLU A 208 -7.21 -17.56 -8.69
CA GLU A 208 -5.86 -17.36 -8.19
C GLU A 208 -5.88 -16.72 -6.80
N SER A 209 -5.11 -17.32 -5.89
CA SER A 209 -4.96 -16.90 -4.49
C SER A 209 -3.48 -16.91 -4.12
N HIS A 210 -3.11 -16.21 -3.04
CA HIS A 210 -1.75 -16.25 -2.52
C HIS A 210 -1.70 -15.85 -1.03
N VAL A 211 -0.75 -16.43 -0.29
CA VAL A 211 -0.63 -16.27 1.18
C VAL A 211 -0.46 -14.83 1.65
N TYR A 212 0.23 -13.98 0.90
CA TYR A 212 0.39 -12.57 1.27
C TYR A 212 -0.96 -11.82 1.18
N ALA A 213 -1.84 -12.21 0.25
CA ALA A 213 -3.14 -11.58 0.07
C ALA A 213 -4.10 -12.01 1.19
N SER A 214 -4.00 -13.25 1.66
CA SER A 214 -4.67 -13.69 2.89
C SER A 214 -4.22 -12.86 4.10
N GLY A 215 -2.92 -12.56 4.22
CA GLY A 215 -2.40 -11.64 5.24
C GLY A 215 -3.00 -10.23 5.13
N ALA A 216 -3.07 -9.67 3.92
CA ALA A 216 -3.68 -8.36 3.67
C ALA A 216 -5.17 -8.34 4.04
N PHE A 217 -5.91 -9.38 3.68
CA PHE A 217 -7.33 -9.52 3.99
C PHE A 217 -7.60 -9.63 5.49
N LEU A 218 -6.77 -10.38 6.22
CA LEU A 218 -6.87 -10.46 7.68
C LEU A 218 -6.55 -9.13 8.36
N LEU A 219 -5.58 -8.37 7.84
CA LEU A 219 -5.30 -7.01 8.31
C LEU A 219 -6.51 -6.09 8.10
N ALA A 220 -7.13 -6.15 6.92
CA ALA A 220 -8.33 -5.37 6.62
C ALA A 220 -9.49 -5.74 7.54
N GLY A 221 -9.80 -7.03 7.69
CA GLY A 221 -10.88 -7.50 8.56
C GLY A 221 -10.70 -7.07 10.01
N ARG A 222 -9.46 -7.07 10.52
CA ARG A 222 -9.17 -6.58 11.88
C ARG A 222 -9.53 -5.10 12.05
N GLU A 223 -9.16 -4.23 11.12
CA GLU A 223 -9.47 -2.80 11.23
C GLU A 223 -10.95 -2.51 10.95
N MET A 224 -11.60 -3.29 10.08
CA MET A 224 -13.05 -3.19 9.85
C MET A 224 -13.87 -3.59 11.08
N LEU A 225 -13.46 -4.61 11.83
CA LEU A 225 -14.10 -4.98 13.09
C LEU A 225 -14.07 -3.82 14.10
N ARG A 226 -12.91 -3.17 14.24
CA ARG A 226 -12.73 -2.02 15.14
C ARG A 226 -13.57 -0.81 14.74
N LEU A 227 -13.80 -0.61 13.44
CA LEU A 227 -14.64 0.48 12.92
C LEU A 227 -16.14 0.27 13.24
N GLY A 228 -16.56 -0.98 13.46
CA GLY A 228 -17.93 -1.34 13.81
C GLY A 228 -18.27 -1.21 15.31
N GLU A 229 -17.28 -0.94 16.17
CA GLU A 229 -17.43 -0.89 17.63
C GLU A 229 -17.74 0.53 18.17
N GLU A 230 -18.18 1.48 17.33
CA GLU A 230 -18.58 2.85 17.74
C GLU A 230 -20.00 2.95 18.32
#